data_AF-A0A5J4QLH9-F1
#
_entry.id   AF-A0A5J4QLH9-F1
#
_cell.length_a   1.000
_cell.length_b   1.000
_cell.length_c   1.000
_cell.angle_alpha   90.00
_cell.angle_beta   90.00
_cell.angle_gamma   90.00
#
_symmetry.space_group_name_H-M   'P 1'
#
loop_
_entity.id
_entity.type
_entity.pdbx_description
1 polymer ?
#
loop_
_entity_poly.entity_id
_entity_poly.type
_entity_poly.pdbx_seq_one_letter_code
_entity_poly.pdbx_strand_id
1 'polypeptide(L)' 'MTEVGALKKKQIAILGSTGSIGTQALQVIEEHPERYEVYALTANSKTDTLIAQAR' A
#
# COMPACT_ATOMS: atom_id res chain seq x y z
N MET A 1 -8.90 24.32 22.51
CA MET A 1 -9.04 23.95 21.09
C MET A 1 -7.87 23.03 20.78
N THR A 2 -8.00 21.76 21.17
CA THR A 2 -6.93 20.78 21.05
C THR A 2 -6.80 20.37 19.59
N GLU A 3 -5.68 20.72 18.99
CA GLU A 3 -5.23 20.18 17.71
C GLU A 3 -4.95 18.69 17.95
N VAL A 4 -5.96 17.86 17.73
CA VAL A 4 -5.77 16.41 17.60
C VAL A 4 -5.03 16.25 16.29
N GLY A 5 -3.70 16.19 16.33
CA GLY A 5 -2.87 15.93 15.17
C GLY A 5 -3.45 14.70 14.48
N ALA A 6 -4.00 14.90 13.27
CA ALA A 6 -4.62 13.82 12.51
C ALA A 6 -3.62 12.65 12.49
N LEU A 7 -4.06 11.47 12.93
CA LEU A 7 -3.23 10.27 12.92
C LEU A 7 -2.71 10.08 11.49
N LYS A 8 -1.43 10.39 11.28
CA LYS A 8 -0.81 10.35 9.97
C LYS A 8 -0.72 8.88 9.55
N LYS A 9 -1.37 8.53 8.44
CA LYS A 9 -1.31 7.17 7.88
C LYS A 9 0.14 6.74 7.70
N LYS A 10 0.45 5.50 8.05
CA LYS A 10 1.76 4.92 7.80
C LYS A 10 1.90 4.67 6.29
N GLN A 11 2.90 5.31 5.71
CA GLN A 11 3.26 5.17 4.30
C GLN A 11 4.04 3.87 4.10
N ILE A 12 3.54 2.97 3.25
CA ILE A 12 4.13 1.64 3.04
C ILE A 12 4.69 1.55 1.61
N ALA A 13 5.94 1.12 1.51
CA ALA A 13 6.55 0.71 0.25
C ALA A 13 6.55 -0.81 0.14
N ILE A 14 6.00 -1.36 -0.94
CA ILE A 14 5.90 -2.80 -1.17
C ILE A 14 6.90 -3.23 -2.25
N LEU A 15 7.93 -3.95 -1.81
CA LEU A 15 8.95 -4.53 -2.68
C LEU A 15 8.47 -5.90 -3.19
N GLY A 16 7.94 -5.97 -4.41
CA GLY A 16 7.32 -7.18 -4.97
C GLY A 16 5.81 -7.29 -4.73
N SER A 17 5.04 -6.25 -5.05
CA SER A 17 3.58 -6.14 -4.85
C SER A 17 2.75 -7.19 -5.60
N THR A 18 3.34 -7.82 -6.63
CA THR A 18 2.69 -8.82 -7.49
C THR A 18 2.99 -10.27 -7.07
N GLY A 19 3.76 -10.46 -6.00
CA GLY A 19 4.00 -11.75 -5.36
C GLY A 19 3.03 -12.00 -4.20
N SER A 20 2.99 -13.22 -3.66
CA SER A 20 1.99 -13.61 -2.66
C SER A 20 1.98 -12.72 -1.42
N ILE A 21 3.15 -12.33 -0.90
CA ILE A 21 3.23 -11.44 0.27
C ILE A 21 2.81 -10.02 -0.10
N GLY A 22 3.21 -9.52 -1.27
CA GLY A 22 2.83 -8.20 -1.74
C GLY A 22 1.32 -8.04 -1.92
N THR A 23 0.65 -9.03 -2.51
CA THR A 23 -0.80 -9.00 -2.68
C THR A 23 -1.55 -9.11 -1.35
N GLN A 24 -1.07 -9.94 -0.42
CA GLN A 24 -1.66 -10.03 0.92
C GLN A 24 -1.43 -8.74 1.72
N ALA A 25 -0.28 -8.10 1.59
CA ALA A 25 -0.02 -6.81 2.22
C ALA A 25 -0.97 -5.72 1.69
N LEU A 26 -1.26 -5.72 0.38
CA LEU A 26 -2.26 -4.82 -0.21
C LEU A 26 -3.65 -5.05 0.38
N GLN A 27 -4.09 -6.31 0.55
CA GLN A 27 -5.37 -6.63 1.20
C GLN A 27 -5.45 -6.04 2.62
N VAL A 28 -4.39 -6.16 3.43
CA VAL A 28 -4.34 -5.57 4.77
C VAL A 28 -4.42 -4.04 4.74
N ILE A 29 -3.82 -3.40 3.73
CA ILE A 29 -3.90 -1.94 3.57
C ILE A 29 -5.32 -1.52 3.16
N GLU A 30 -5.97 -2.27 2.27
CA GLU A 30 -7.36 -2.05 1.85
C GLU A 30 -8.36 -2.23 3.00
N GLU A 31 -8.12 -3.18 3.90
CA GLU A 31 -8.94 -3.42 5.10
C GLU A 31 -8.76 -2.36 6.19
N HIS A 32 -7.62 -1.64 6.18
CA HIS A 32 -7.28 -0.63 7.20
C HIS A 32 -6.80 0.71 6.59
N PRO A 33 -7.63 1.35 5.73
CA PRO A 33 -7.24 2.57 5.01
C PRO A 33 -7.10 3.79 5.92
N GLU A 34 -7.56 3.72 7.17
CA GLU A 34 -7.36 4.75 8.20
C GLU A 34 -5.97 4.68 8.83
N ARG A 35 -5.28 3.54 8.72
CA ARG A 35 -3.95 3.31 9.32
C ARG A 35 -2.83 3.33 8.31
N TYR A 36 -3.08 2.85 7.09
CA TYR A 36 -2.05 2.62 6.09
C TYR A 36 -2.37 3.30 4.77
N GLU A 37 -1.32 3.59 4.03
CA GLU A 37 -1.38 4.13 2.68
C GLU A 37 -0.20 3.61 1.87
N VAL A 38 -0.46 3.23 0.62
CA VAL A 38 0.59 2.79 -0.31
C VAL A 38 1.35 4.01 -0.80
N TYR A 39 2.65 4.03 -0.56
CA TYR A 39 3.55 5.08 -1.05
C TYR A 39 4.30 4.67 -2.33
N ALA A 40 4.70 3.39 -2.41
CA ALA A 40 5.42 2.87 -3.55
C ALA A 40 5.13 1.38 -3.77
N LEU A 41 5.03 1.00 -5.04
CA LEU A 41 4.89 -0.39 -5.47
C LEU A 41 6.04 -0.72 -6.43
N THR A 42 6.59 -1.92 -6.30
CA THR A 42 7.56 -2.47 -7.26
C THR A 42 7.22 -3.91 -7.57
N ALA A 43 7.62 -4.37 -8.75
CA ALA A 43 7.49 -5.75 -9.18
C ALA A 43 8.71 -6.15 -10.01
N ASN A 44 8.96 -7.46 -10.15
CA ASN A 44 10.04 -7.95 -11.00
C ASN A 44 9.65 -7.88 -12.49
N SER A 45 8.68 -8.70 -12.92
CA SER A 45 8.31 -8.82 -14.34
C SER A 45 6.82 -8.69 -14.66
N LYS A 46 5.94 -8.68 -13.65
CA LYS A 46 4.47 -8.60 -13.84
C LYS A 46 3.99 -7.15 -13.98
N THR A 47 4.44 -6.47 -15.05
CA THR A 47 4.22 -5.03 -15.24
C THR A 47 2.74 -4.67 -15.37
N ASP A 48 1.92 -5.46 -16.07
CA ASP A 48 0.49 -5.18 -16.20
C ASP A 48 -0.24 -5.21 -14.85
N THR A 49 0.11 -6.18 -14.00
CA THR A 49 -0.43 -6.26 -12.64
C THR A 49 0.04 -5.07 -11.80
N LEU A 50 1.31 -4.69 -11.90
CA LEU A 50 1.84 -3.51 -11.20
C LEU A 50 1.12 -2.22 -11.65
N ILE A 51 0.89 -2.05 -12.96
CA ILE A 51 0.14 -0.92 -13.51
C ILE A 51 -1.29 -0.92 -12.98
N ALA A 52 -1.96 -2.08 -12.95
CA ALA A 52 -3.31 -2.18 -12.42
C ALA A 52 -3.40 -1.83 -10.92
N GLN A 53 -2.39 -2.17 -10.14
CA GLN A 53 -2.30 -1.84 -8.70
C GLN A 53 -1.99 -0.36 -8.43
N ALA A 54 -1.43 0.37 -9.41
CA ALA A 54 -1.04 1.78 -9.28
C ALA A 54 -2.09 2.77 -9.80
N ARG A 55 -3.26 2.28 -10.22
CA ARG A 55 -4.40 3.10 -10.66
C ARG A 55 -5.27 3.50 -9.47
#